data_AF-A0A1H0YB01-F1
#
_entry.id   AF-A0A1H0YB01-F1
#
_cell.length_a   1.000
_cell.length_b   1.000
_cell.length_c   1.000
_cell.angle_alpha   90.00
_cell.angle_beta   90.00
_cell.angle_gamma   90.00
#
_symmetry.space_group_name_H-M   'P 1'
#
loop_
_entity.id
_entity.type
_entity.pdbx_description
1 polymer ?
#
loop_
_entity_poly.entity_id
_entity_poly.type
_entity_poly.pdbx_seq_one_letter_code
_entity_poly.pdbx_strand_id
1 'polypeptide(L)' 'MRSFLQLLEDTEEKLGRRLYKNEVEFLQWVYERYTREQQVNA' A
#
# COMPACT_ATOMS: atom_id res chain seq x y z
N MET A 1 -0.26 1.48 -13.12
CA MET A 1 0.29 1.21 -11.76
C MET A 1 -0.56 2.01 -10.78
N ARG A 2 -1.19 1.37 -9.80
CA ARG A 2 -1.84 2.09 -8.70
C ARG A 2 -0.75 2.78 -7.89
N SER A 3 -0.94 4.04 -7.51
CA SER A 3 0.00 4.72 -6.63
C SER A 3 -0.19 4.26 -5.18
N PHE A 4 0.83 4.43 -4.34
CA PHE A 4 0.73 4.12 -2.92
C PHE A 4 -0.39 4.93 -2.23
N LEU A 5 -0.61 6.17 -2.64
CA LEU A 5 -1.70 7.02 -2.11
C LEU A 5 -3.09 6.45 -2.43
N GLN A 6 -3.30 5.97 -3.66
CA GLN A 6 -4.55 5.30 -4.05
C GLN A 6 -4.78 4.02 -3.24
N LEU A 7 -3.71 3.28 -2.91
CA LEU A 7 -3.80 2.09 -2.07
C LEU A 7 -4.24 2.46 -0.64
N LEU A 8 -3.72 3.55 -0.09
CA LEU A 8 -4.11 4.03 1.24
C LEU A 8 -5.58 4.45 1.27
N GLU A 9 -6.00 5.30 0.33
CA GLU A 9 -7.39 5.78 0.23
C GLU A 9 -8.37 4.62 0.08
N ASP A 10 -8.11 3.68 -0.84
CA ASP A 10 -8.94 2.47 -1.02
C ASP A 10 -9.03 1.63 0.25
N THR A 11 -7.95 1.56 1.02
CA THR A 11 -7.88 0.73 2.24
C THR A 11 -8.63 1.39 3.39
N GLU A 12 -8.49 2.71 3.56
CA GLU A 12 -9.25 3.49 4.54
C GLU A 12 -10.75 3.47 4.25
N GLU A 13 -11.14 3.58 2.98
CA GLU A 13 -12.54 3.50 2.55
C GLU A 13 -13.14 2.13 2.89
N LYS A 14 -12.43 1.04 2.56
CA LYS A 14 -12.90 -0.33 2.85
C LYS A 14 -12.97 -0.66 4.33
N LEU A 15 -12.06 -0.10 5.13
CA LEU A 15 -12.06 -0.28 6.58
C LEU A 15 -13.07 0.63 7.28
N GLY A 16 -13.56 1.67 6.61
CA GLY A 16 -14.44 2.69 7.21
C GLY A 16 -13.76 3.50 8.31
N ARG A 17 -12.42 3.48 8.36
CA ARG A 17 -11.60 4.20 9.33
C ARG A 17 -10.25 4.54 8.74
N ARG A 18 -9.59 5.53 9.34
CA ARG A 18 -8.18 5.82 9.04
C ARG A 18 -7.28 4.69 9.48
N LEU A 19 -6.18 4.53 8.75
CA LEU A 19 -5.13 3.59 9.10
C LEU A 19 -4.32 4.13 10.28
N TYR A 20 -3.97 3.25 11.21
CA TYR A 20 -3.00 3.57 12.24
C TYR A 20 -1.59 3.64 11.64
N LYS A 21 -0.69 4.36 12.30
CA LYS A 21 0.69 4.59 11.80
C LYS A 21 1.42 3.29 11.44
N ASN A 22 1.30 2.26 12.30
CA ASN A 22 1.87 0.93 12.08
C ASN A 22 1.25 0.21 10.86
N GLU A 23 -0.04 0.40 10.59
CA GLU A 23 -0.70 -0.17 9.41
C GLU A 23 -0.22 0.52 8.12
N VAL A 24 -0.01 1.85 8.17
CA VAL A 24 0.58 2.61 7.06
C VAL A 24 2.01 2.13 6.77
N GLU A 25 2.84 1.98 7.81
CA GLU A 25 4.22 1.47 7.67
C GLU A 25 4.24 0.05 7.07
N PHE A 26 3.32 -0.81 7.50
CA PHE A 26 3.16 -2.15 6.93
C PHE A 26 2.74 -2.10 5.45
N LEU A 27 1.73 -1.32 5.11
CA LEU A 27 1.25 -1.14 3.72
C LEU A 27 2.35 -0.58 2.81
N GLN A 28 3.14 0.37 3.31
CA GLN A 28 4.27 0.92 2.57
C GLN A 28 5.30 -0.17 2.27
N TRP A 29 5.68 -0.96 3.27
CA TRP A 29 6.62 -2.07 3.08
C TRP A 29 6.13 -3.08 2.06
N VAL A 30 4.84 -3.46 2.11
CA VAL A 30 4.24 -4.39 1.14
C VAL A 30 4.26 -3.79 -0.27
N TYR A 31 3.89 -2.53 -0.42
CA TYR A 31 3.85 -1.84 -1.71
C TYR A 31 5.25 -1.74 -2.35
N GLU A 32 6.26 -1.37 -1.57
CA GLU A 32 7.65 -1.30 -2.02
C GLU A 32 8.16 -2.67 -2.46
N ARG A 33 7.87 -3.71 -1.68
CA ARG A 33 8.26 -5.08 -2.00
C ARG A 33 7.60 -5.59 -3.27
N TYR A 34 6.29 -5.39 -3.42
CA TYR A 34 5.55 -5.76 -4.62
C TYR A 34 6.08 -5.04 -5.86
N THR A 35 6.37 -3.73 -5.74
CA THR A 35 6.92 -2.94 -6.83
C THR A 35 8.30 -3.43 -7.25
N ARG A 36 9.15 -3.80 -6.28
CA ARG A 36 10.47 -4.38 -6.55
C ARG A 36 10.35 -5.75 -7.22
N GLU A 37 9.47 -6.62 -6.75
CA GLU A 37 9.23 -7.94 -7.34
C GLU A 37 8.67 -7.84 -8.78
N GLN A 38 7.82 -6.85 -9.05
CA GLN A 38 7.34 -6.53 -10.40
C GLN A 38 8.47 -6.06 -11.32
N GLN A 39 9.40 -5.24 -10.83
CA GLN A 39 10.56 -4.77 -11.62
C GLN A 39 11.57 -5.89 -11.91
N VAL A 40 11.71 -6.85 -11.00
CA VAL A 40 12.64 -7.98 -11.17
C VAL A 40 12.10 -9.05 -12.12
N ASN A 41 10.78 -9.18 -12.23
CA ASN A 41 10.10 -10.18 -13.07
C ASN A 41 9.56 -9.62 -14.40
N ALA A 42 9.88 -8.37 -14.75
CA ALA A 42 9.51 -7.71 -16.01
C ALA A 42 10.70 -7.66 -16.97
#